data_AF-A0A838D274-F1
#
_entry.id   AF-A0A838D274-F1
#
_cell.length_a   1.000
_cell.length_b   1.000
_cell.length_c   1.000
_cell.angle_alpha   90.00
_cell.angle_beta   90.00
_cell.angle_gamma   90.00
#
_symmetry.space_group_name_H-M   'P 1'
#
loop_
_entity.id
_entity.type
_entity.pdbx_description
1 polymer ?
#
loop_
_entity_poly.entity_id
_entity_poly.type
_entity_poly.pdbx_seq_one_letter_code
_entity_poly.pdbx_strand_id
1 'polypeptide(L)'
;MRTTVTLDEDLFAKLKDDAHERGISFKAAINEAVREGLRGPVPQPEPYRVRPWSLGTWPGVNMDKALQLAAEMEDEETLRKMRRGT
;
A
#
# COMPACT_ATOMS: atom_id res chain seq x y z
N MET A 1 -2.84 37.23 1.66
CA MET A 1 -1.84 38.10 2.32
C MET A 1 -0.66 38.32 1.37
N ARG A 2 -0.02 39.49 1.43
CA ARG A 2 1.23 39.81 0.69
C ARG A 2 2.38 39.69 1.69
N THR A 3 3.32 38.80 1.41
CA THR A 3 4.52 38.60 2.24
C THR A 3 5.73 38.59 1.31
N THR A 4 6.82 39.22 1.74
CA THR A 4 8.11 39.15 1.06
C THR A 4 9.00 38.20 1.85
N VAL A 5 9.58 37.21 1.16
CA VAL A 5 10.51 36.24 1.75
C VAL A 5 11.75 36.20 0.88
N THR A 6 12.91 36.04 1.52
CA THR A 6 14.18 35.83 0.81
C THR A 6 14.33 34.33 0.56
N LEU A 7 14.70 33.95 -0.67
CA LEU A 7 15.02 32.57 -1.05
C LEU A 7 16.48 32.52 -1.51
N ASP A 8 17.19 31.48 -1.10
CA ASP A 8 18.51 31.18 -1.66
C ASP A 8 18.40 30.85 -3.16
N GLU A 9 19.48 31.09 -3.90
CA GLU A 9 19.48 30.97 -5.36
C GLU A 9 19.16 29.55 -5.83
N ASP A 10 19.67 28.53 -5.12
CA ASP A 10 19.40 27.12 -5.43
C ASP A 10 17.94 26.74 -5.15
N LEU A 11 17.35 27.27 -4.08
CA LEU A 11 15.95 27.04 -3.73
C LEU A 11 15.02 27.71 -4.75
N PHE A 12 15.36 28.94 -5.17
CA PHE A 12 14.63 29.62 -6.22
C PHE A 12 14.64 28.83 -7.54
N ALA A 13 15.81 28.32 -7.95
CA ALA A 13 15.93 27.50 -9.16
C ALA A 13 15.07 26.23 -9.06
N LYS A 14 15.20 25.46 -7.97
CA LYS A 14 14.42 24.22 -7.75
C LYS A 14 12.91 24.47 -7.78
N LEU A 15 12.43 25.52 -7.11
CA LEU A 15 11.00 25.85 -7.08
C LEU A 15 10.47 26.34 -8.43
N LYS A 16 11.33 26.98 -9.23
CA LYS A 16 10.98 27.42 -10.58
C LYS A 16 10.86 26.23 -11.53
N ASP A 17 11.76 25.26 -11.42
CA ASP A 17 11.73 24.03 -12.19
C ASP A 17 10.51 23.17 -11.78
N ASP A 18 10.26 22.99 -10.48
CA ASP A 18 9.06 22.30 -9.96
C ASP A 18 7.76 22.94 -10.49
N ALA A 19 7.67 24.27 -10.46
CA ALA A 19 6.52 24.99 -10.99
C ALA A 19 6.33 24.74 -12.50
N HIS A 20 7.43 24.68 -13.26
CA HIS A 20 7.40 24.42 -14.70
C HIS A 20 6.96 23.00 -15.01
N GLU A 21 7.56 22.00 -14.35
CA GLU A 21 7.24 20.58 -14.51
C GLU A 21 5.78 20.27 -14.18
N ARG A 22 5.25 20.91 -13.13
CA ARG A 22 3.87 20.72 -12.67
C ARG A 22 2.86 21.61 -13.39
N GLY A 23 3.31 22.54 -14.23
CA GLY A 23 2.45 23.47 -14.96
C GLY A 23 1.67 24.44 -14.06
N ILE A 24 2.22 24.80 -12.89
CA ILE A 24 1.59 25.69 -11.91
C ILE A 24 2.33 27.01 -11.77
N SER A 25 1.67 28.02 -11.19
CA SER A 25 2.34 29.30 -10.91
C SER A 25 3.43 29.13 -9.84
N PHE A 26 4.51 29.91 -9.93
CA PHE A 26 5.57 29.93 -8.91
C PHE A 26 5.04 30.19 -7.48
N LYS A 27 4.01 31.04 -7.35
CA LYS A 27 3.32 31.27 -6.08
C LYS A 27 2.65 29.99 -5.54
N ALA A 28 2.03 29.19 -6.42
CA ALA A 28 1.38 27.94 -6.00
C ALA A 28 2.44 26.94 -5.50
N ALA A 29 3.52 26.78 -6.25
CA ALA A 29 4.65 25.91 -5.87
C ALA A 29 5.22 26.28 -4.50
N ILE A 30 5.51 27.56 -4.23
CA ILE A 30 5.99 28.01 -2.92
C ILE A 30 4.99 27.66 -1.80
N ASN A 31 3.71 27.96 -1.99
CA ASN A 31 2.72 27.75 -0.93
C ASN A 31 2.51 26.25 -0.63
N GLU A 32 2.56 25.39 -1.64
CA GLU A 32 2.46 23.94 -1.43
C GLU A 32 3.70 23.39 -0.75
N ALA A 33 4.91 23.75 -1.21
CA ALA A 33 6.15 23.34 -0.57
C ALA A 33 6.18 23.75 0.91
N VAL A 34 5.76 24.97 1.25
CA VAL A 34 5.65 25.41 2.65
C VAL A 34 4.59 24.62 3.42
N ARG A 35 3.42 24.33 2.83
CA ARG A 35 2.39 23.52 3.49
C ARG A 35 2.87 22.10 3.76
N GLU A 36 3.57 21.49 2.81
CA GLU A 36 4.14 20.15 2.94
C GLU A 36 5.22 20.13 4.03
N GLY A 37 6.11 21.11 4.05
CA GLY A 37 7.12 21.23 5.10
C GLY A 37 6.52 21.41 6.50
N LEU A 38 5.38 22.11 6.60
CA LEU A 38 4.66 22.32 7.88
C LEU A 38 3.82 21.11 8.34
N ARG A 39 3.53 20.13 7.47
CA ARG A 39 2.79 18.91 7.86
C ARG A 39 3.61 17.97 8.76
N GLY A 40 4.92 18.22 8.88
CA GLY A 40 5.83 17.35 9.62
C GLY A 40 6.13 16.05 8.87
N PRO A 41 7.04 15.21 9.40
CA PRO A 41 7.36 13.93 8.78
C PRO A 41 6.11 13.05 8.70
N VAL A 42 5.79 12.59 7.48
CA VAL A 42 4.80 11.52 7.31
C VAL A 42 5.33 10.30 8.04
N PRO A 43 4.55 9.66 8.94
CA PRO A 43 4.98 8.44 9.59
C PRO A 43 5.35 7.43 8.52
N GLN A 44 6.58 6.91 8.55
CA GLN A 44 6.93 5.81 7.66
C GLN A 44 6.04 4.62 8.03
N PRO A 45 5.34 4.01 7.06
CA PRO A 45 4.60 2.78 7.35
C PRO A 45 5.60 1.75 7.87
N GLU A 46 5.28 1.12 9.00
CA GLU A 46 6.13 0.04 9.51
C GLU A 46 6.23 -1.07 8.46
N PRO A 47 7.43 -1.64 8.22
CA PRO A 47 7.56 -2.76 7.31
C PRO A 47 6.62 -3.90 7.70
N TYR A 48 5.85 -4.39 6.74
CA TYR A 48 4.97 -5.52 6.98
C TYR A 48 5.78 -6.75 7.42
N ARG A 49 5.41 -7.32 8.58
CA ARG A 49 6.01 -8.55 9.10
C ARG A 49 4.97 -9.68 9.14
N VAL A 50 5.20 -10.72 8.34
CA VAL A 50 4.43 -11.96 8.43
C VAL A 50 4.77 -12.67 9.75
N ARG A 51 3.75 -13.11 10.50
CA ARG A 51 3.91 -14.09 11.58
C ARG A 51 3.51 -15.46 11.03
N PRO A 52 4.46 -16.26 10.51
CA PRO A 52 4.12 -17.57 9.96
C PRO A 52 3.65 -18.49 11.07
N TRP A 53 2.66 -19.33 10.76
CA TRP A 53 2.26 -20.44 11.60
C TRP A 53 2.71 -21.75 10.96
N SER A 54 3.32 -22.65 11.73
CA SER A 54 3.66 -23.97 11.23
C SER A 54 2.38 -24.82 11.17
N LEU A 55 1.91 -25.12 9.96
CA LEU A 55 0.76 -26.00 9.73
C LEU A 55 1.14 -27.50 9.82
N GLY A 56 2.42 -27.81 10.06
CA GLY A 56 2.95 -29.17 10.05
C GLY A 56 3.00 -29.78 8.65
N THR A 57 3.46 -31.03 8.58
CA THR A 57 3.33 -31.86 7.37
C THR A 57 2.15 -32.80 7.55
N TRP A 58 1.29 -32.87 6.55
CA TRP A 58 0.11 -33.74 6.54
C TRP A 58 0.42 -34.94 5.66
N PRO A 59 0.64 -36.14 6.23
CA PRO A 59 0.97 -37.33 5.45
C PRO A 59 -0.10 -37.62 4.39
N GLY A 60 0.33 -37.79 3.13
CA GLY A 60 -0.58 -38.07 2.02
C GLY A 60 -1.34 -36.86 1.48
N VAL A 61 -1.18 -35.66 2.05
CA VAL A 61 -1.84 -34.44 1.58
C VAL A 61 -0.84 -33.56 0.83
N ASN A 62 -1.10 -33.33 -0.46
CA ASN A 62 -0.29 -32.42 -1.27
C ASN A 62 -0.81 -30.98 -1.13
N MET A 63 -0.15 -30.20 -0.26
CA MET A 63 -0.49 -28.80 -0.01
C MET A 63 -0.18 -27.87 -1.20
N ASP A 64 0.68 -28.27 -2.15
CA ASP A 64 0.93 -27.51 -3.38
C ASP A 64 -0.31 -27.53 -4.30
N LYS A 65 -1.22 -28.49 -4.08
CA LYS A 65 -2.51 -28.61 -4.78
C LYS A 65 -3.70 -28.22 -3.88
N ALA A 66 -3.52 -27.20 -3.04
CA ALA A 66 -4.53 -26.76 -2.07
C ALA A 66 -5.93 -26.54 -2.66
N LEU A 67 -6.04 -26.01 -3.89
CA LEU A 67 -7.33 -25.80 -4.54
C LEU A 67 -8.04 -27.12 -4.90
N GLN A 68 -7.28 -28.11 -5.38
CA GLN A 68 -7.84 -29.43 -5.68
C GLN A 68 -8.29 -30.12 -4.40
N LEU A 69 -7.46 -30.07 -3.35
CA LEU A 69 -7.81 -30.59 -2.03
C LEU A 69 -9.09 -29.95 -1.48
N ALA A 70 -9.23 -28.63 -1.61
CA ALA A 70 -10.44 -27.92 -1.18
C ALA A 70 -11.69 -28.39 -1.93
N ALA A 71 -11.60 -28.60 -3.25
CA ALA A 71 -12.71 -29.11 -4.06
C ALA A 71 -13.10 -30.54 -3.67
N GLU A 72 -12.11 -31.43 -3.46
CA GLU A 72 -12.38 -32.80 -3.01
C GLU A 72 -13.09 -32.83 -1.66
N MET A 73 -12.67 -31.99 -0.70
CA MET A 73 -13.33 -31.85 0.60
C MET A 73 -14.76 -31.32 0.48
N GLU A 74 -15.02 -30.39 -0.45
CA GLU A 74 -16.35 -29.86 -0.73
C GLU A 74 -17.28 -30.92 -1.35
N ASP A 75 -16.77 -31.70 -2.30
CA ASP A 75 -17.51 -32.80 -2.94
C ASP A 75 -17.89 -33.88 -1.91
N GLU A 76 -16.96 -34.26 -1.03
CA GLU A 76 -17.21 -35.22 0.05
C GLU A 76 -18.32 -34.75 0.99
N GLU A 77 -18.27 -33.49 1.43
CA GLU A 77 -19.32 -32.91 2.29
C GLU A 77 -20.66 -32.74 1.56
N THR A 78 -20.64 -32.43 0.26
CA THR A 78 -21.85 -32.36 -0.57
C THR A 78 -22.53 -33.73 -0.65
N LEU A 79 -21.76 -34.79 -0.95
CA LEU A 79 -22.26 -36.17 -0.96
C LEU A 79 -22.79 -36.60 0.41
N ARG A 80 -22.12 -36.19 1.50
CA ARG A 80 -22.56 -36.47 2.87
C ARG A 80 -23.91 -35.83 3.19
N LYS A 81 -24.14 -34.58 2.77
CA LYS A 81 -25.42 -33.87 2.95
C LYS A 81 -26.54 -34.52 2.16
N MET A 82 -26.30 -34.82 0.87
CA MET A 82 -27.27 -35.54 0.03
C MET A 82 -27.70 -36.87 0.62
N ARG A 83 -26.78 -37.63 1.24
CA ARG A 83 -27.08 -38.89 1.93
C ARG A 83 -27.90 -38.72 3.21
N ARG A 84 -27.83 -37.55 3.87
CA ARG A 84 -28.62 -37.23 5.09
C ARG A 84 -29.98 -36.62 4.79
N GLY A 85 -30.30 -36.31 3.53
CA GLY A 85 -31.58 -35.72 3.15
C GLY A 85 -31.80 -34.31 3.69
N THR A 86 -30.71 -33.57 3.94
CA THR A 86 -30.71 -32.13 4.26
C THR A 86 -30.01 -31.34 3.19
#